data_AF-A0AAV0ICP2-F1
#
_entry.id   AF-A0AAV0ICP2-F1
#
_cell.length_a   1.000
_cell.length_b   1.000
_cell.length_c   1.000
_cell.angle_alpha   90.00
_cell.angle_beta   90.00
_cell.angle_gamma   90.00
#
_symmetry.space_group_name_H-M   'P 1'
#
loop_
_entity.id
_entity.type
_entity.pdbx_description
1 polymer ?
#
loop_
_entity_poly.entity_id
_entity_poly.type
_entity_poly.pdbx_seq_one_letter_code
_entity_poly.pdbx_strand_id
1 'polypeptide(L)' 'MIIMARPSVQVSVYITNLLTKKILIVHCRSKDDDLGAHALAVGSNIHWSFGPSFVGRTLFWCKLVVQDRRISFVA' A
#
# COMPACT_ATOMS: atom_id res chain seq x y z
N MET A 1 6.79 31.16 1.70
CA MET A 1 5.60 30.79 2.49
C MET A 1 4.43 30.65 1.54
N ILE A 2 4.30 29.49 0.89
CA ILE A 2 3.09 29.14 0.13
C ILE A 2 2.53 27.94 0.89
N ILE A 3 1.36 28.13 1.48
CA ILE A 3 0.71 27.17 2.37
C ILE A 3 0.42 25.93 1.52
N MET A 4 1.25 24.90 1.65
CA MET A 4 0.94 23.54 1.20
C MET A 4 -0.18 23.02 2.10
N ALA A 5 -1.42 23.47 1.86
CA ALA A 5 -2.58 22.83 2.43
C ALA A 5 -2.55 21.37 1.92
N ARG A 6 -2.23 20.42 2.82
CA ARG A 6 -2.35 18.98 2.53
C ARG A 6 -3.68 18.77 1.79
N PRO A 7 -3.72 18.05 0.66
CA PRO A 7 -4.98 17.84 -0.02
C PRO A 7 -5.92 17.15 0.97
N SER A 8 -7.16 17.62 1.08
CA SER A 8 -8.20 16.94 1.87
C SER A 8 -8.54 15.56 1.31
N VAL A 9 -8.00 15.22 0.12
CA VAL A 9 -8.14 13.92 -0.53
C VAL A 9 -7.04 13.00 -0.04
N GLN A 10 -7.44 11.96 0.67
CA GLN A 10 -6.57 10.93 1.21
C GLN A 10 -6.94 9.59 0.56
N VAL A 11 -5.95 8.88 0.03
CA VAL A 11 -6.14 7.54 -0.52
C VAL A 11 -5.90 6.55 0.62
N SER A 12 -6.90 5.74 0.93
CA SER A 12 -6.81 4.69 1.95
C SER A 12 -6.72 3.33 1.28
N VAL A 13 -5.77 2.51 1.74
CA VAL A 13 -5.55 1.16 1.22
C VAL A 13 -5.76 0.15 2.34
N TYR A 14 -6.60 -0.84 2.07
CA TYR A 14 -6.91 -1.92 2.99
C TYR A 14 -6.50 -3.24 2.35
N ILE A 15 -5.69 -4.02 3.06
CA ILE A 15 -5.27 -5.35 2.63
C ILE A 15 -5.57 -6.33 3.75
N THR A 16 -6.38 -7.34 3.44
CA THR A 16 -6.76 -8.41 4.37
C THR A 16 -6.32 -9.75 3.80
N ASN A 17 -5.62 -10.54 4.61
CA ASN A 17 -5.23 -11.89 4.20
C ASN A 17 -6.36 -12.89 4.49
N LEU A 18 -7.13 -13.24 3.45
CA LEU A 18 -8.20 -14.24 3.50
C LEU A 18 -7.76 -15.62 2.95
N LEU A 19 -6.46 -15.86 2.80
CA LEU A 19 -5.93 -17.12 2.29
C LEU A 19 -5.95 -18.22 3.36
N THR A 20 -6.09 -19.49 2.95
CA THR A 20 -6.03 -20.62 3.87
C THR A 20 -4.59 -21.01 4.21
N LYS A 21 -4.21 -20.93 5.50
CA LYS A 21 -2.92 -21.38 6.05
C LYS A 21 -1.68 -20.79 5.34
N LYS A 22 -1.77 -19.58 4.79
CA LYS A 22 -0.65 -18.92 4.10
C LYS A 22 -0.41 -17.53 4.66
N ILE A 23 0.87 -17.20 4.85
CA ILE A 23 1.30 -15.84 5.14
C ILE A 23 1.34 -15.07 3.82
N LEU A 24 0.76 -13.87 3.84
CA LEU A 24 0.81 -12.93 2.73
C LEU A 24 1.86 -11.86 3.04
N ILE A 25 2.91 -11.78 2.23
CA ILE A 25 3.89 -10.70 2.32
C ILE A 25 3.40 -9.55 1.44
N VAL A 26 3.24 -8.38 2.06
CA VAL A 26 2.73 -7.16 1.44
C VAL A 26 3.85 -6.13 1.45
N HIS A 27 4.25 -5.64 0.29
CA HIS A 27 5.13 -4.47 0.20
C HIS A 27 4.48 -3.44 -0.71
N CYS A 28 3.89 -2.43 -0.10
CA CYS A 28 3.33 -1.30 -0.83
C CYS A 28 4.13 -0.02 -0.56
N ARG A 29 4.12 0.88 -1.53
CA ARG A 29 4.74 2.20 -1.44
C ARG A 29 4.05 3.18 -2.37
N SER A 30 4.01 4.44 -1.99
CA SER A 30 3.75 5.57 -2.88
C SER A 30 5.07 6.13 -3.40
N LYS A 31 5.02 7.22 -4.17
CA LYS A 31 6.20 7.98 -4.58
C LYS A 31 6.97 8.54 -3.38
N ASP A 32 6.24 8.99 -2.36
CA ASP A 32 6.77 9.79 -1.26
C ASP A 32 6.82 8.99 0.07
N ASP A 33 6.02 7.92 0.20
CA ASP A 33 5.90 7.10 1.40
C ASP A 33 6.13 5.61 1.09
N ASP A 34 7.16 4.99 1.68
CA ASP A 34 7.35 3.53 1.65
C ASP A 34 6.82 2.93 2.95
N LEU A 35 5.91 1.95 2.86
CA LEU A 35 5.39 1.26 4.05
C LEU A 35 6.31 0.12 4.50
N GLY A 36 7.25 -0.28 3.65
CA GLY A 36 8.04 -1.48 3.84
C GLY A 36 7.24 -2.76 3.62
N ALA A 37 7.90 -3.88 3.88
CA ALA A 37 7.31 -5.21 3.78
C ALA A 37 6.67 -5.62 5.11
N HIS A 38 5.43 -6.10 5.04
CA HIS A 38 4.65 -6.61 6.18
C HIS A 38 4.23 -8.05 5.92
N ALA A 39 4.32 -8.90 6.94
CA ALA A 39 3.85 -10.27 6.90
C ALA A 39 2.47 -10.37 7.56
N LEU A 40 1.44 -10.69 6.78
CA LEU A 40 0.07 -10.84 7.28
C LEU A 40 -0.23 -12.33 7.52
N ALA A 41 -0.53 -12.68 8.77
CA ALA A 41 -1.12 -13.97 9.09
C ALA A 41 -2.55 -14.08 8.54
N VAL A 42 -3.10 -15.30 8.54
CA VAL A 42 -4.48 -15.55 8.09
C VAL A 42 -5.46 -14.79 8.98
N GLY A 43 -6.37 -14.04 8.37
CA GLY A 43 -7.35 -13.20 9.06
C GLY A 43 -6.81 -11.84 9.50
N SER A 44 -5.50 -11.58 9.38
CA SER A 44 -4.91 -10.27 9.70
C SER A 44 -5.07 -9.29 8.54
N ASN A 45 -5.07 -8.00 8.89
CA ASN A 45 -5.16 -6.90 7.95
C ASN A 45 -4.11 -5.83 8.23
N ILE A 46 -3.81 -5.04 7.20
CA ILE A 46 -3.06 -3.79 7.31
C ILE A 46 -3.83 -2.69 6.58
N HIS A 47 -3.77 -1.50 7.14
CA HIS A 47 -4.36 -0.30 6.57
C HIS A 47 -3.37 0.84 6.73
N TRP A 48 -3.21 1.61 5.66
CA TRP A 48 -2.59 2.91 5.70
C TRP A 48 -3.27 3.86 4.73
N SER A 49 -2.92 5.13 4.84
CA SER A 49 -3.41 6.16 3.94
C SER A 49 -2.30 7.11 3.53
N PHE A 50 -2.33 7.57 2.28
CA PHE A 50 -1.35 8.52 1.73
C PHE A 50 -2.03 9.65 0.95
N GLY A 51 -1.35 10.78 0.83
CA GLY A 51 -1.82 11.92 0.04
C GLY A 51 -1.39 11.79 -1.42
N PRO A 52 -2.23 12.18 -2.40
CA PRO A 52 -1.81 12.26 -3.79
C PRO A 52 -0.71 13.34 -3.96
N SER A 53 0.25 13.12 -4.85
CA SER A 53 1.31 14.10 -5.10
C SER A 53 0.76 15.32 -5.84
N PHE A 54 1.15 16.54 -5.43
CA PHE A 54 0.67 17.80 -6.03
C PHE A 54 1.17 18.05 -7.47
N VAL A 55 2.27 17.41 -7.88
CA VAL A 55 2.89 17.63 -9.18
C VAL A 55 3.21 16.27 -9.82
N GLY A 56 2.36 15.84 -10.76
CA GLY A 56 2.49 14.61 -11.53
C GLY A 56 1.36 13.60 -11.30
N ARG A 57 1.45 12.43 -11.95
CA ARG A 57 0.59 11.28 -11.63
C ARG A 57 1.00 10.74 -10.27
N THR A 58 0.03 10.51 -9.38
CA THR A 58 0.27 9.71 -8.17
C THR A 58 0.84 8.38 -8.61
N LEU A 59 1.96 7.96 -8.03
CA LEU A 59 2.54 6.66 -8.30
C LEU A 59 2.42 5.82 -7.05
N PHE A 60 1.67 4.74 -7.16
CA PHE A 60 1.46 3.75 -6.13
C PHE A 60 1.87 2.39 -6.67
N TRP A 61 2.62 1.64 -5.87
CA TRP A 61 2.98 0.26 -6.18
C TRP A 61 2.68 -0.62 -4.98
N CYS A 62 2.06 -1.76 -5.22
CA CYS A 62 1.97 -2.79 -4.21
C CYS A 62 2.30 -4.17 -4.75
N LYS A 63 3.18 -4.88 -4.04
CA LYS A 63 3.57 -6.25 -4.33
C LYS A 63 2.98 -7.16 -3.26
N LEU A 64 2.25 -8.17 -3.70
CA LEU A 64 1.71 -9.23 -2.88
C LEU A 64 2.45 -10.51 -3.22
N VAL A 65 3.07 -11.14 -2.21
CA VAL A 65 3.84 -12.38 -2.37
C VAL A 65 3.29 -13.45 -1.44
N VAL A 66 3.03 -14.63 -2.01
CA VAL A 66 2.58 -15.81 -1.28
C VAL A 66 3.44 -16.98 -1.74
N GLN A 67 4.37 -17.42 -0.88
CA GLN A 67 5.37 -18.44 -1.26
C GLN A 67 6.11 -17.99 -2.55
N ASP A 68 5.98 -18.73 -3.66
CA ASP A 68 6.61 -18.40 -4.95
C ASP A 68 5.69 -17.60 -5.91
N ARG A 69 4.47 -17.24 -5.48
CA ARG A 69 3.53 -16.48 -6.31
C ARG A 69 3.61 -15.00 -6.00
N ARG A 70 3.71 -14.17 -7.03
CA ARG A 70 3.73 -12.71 -6.91
C ARG A 70 2.65 -12.06 -7.78
N ILE A 71 1.91 -11.14 -7.20
CA ILE A 71 1.01 -10.22 -7.90
C ILE A 71 1.51 -8.79 -7.62
N SER A 72 1.44 -7.91 -8.63
CA SER A 72 1.85 -6.52 -8.50
C SER A 72 0.79 -5.59 -9.04
N PHE A 73 0.45 -4.57 -8.27
CA PHE A 73 -0.50 -3.52 -8.60
C PHE A 73 0.25 -2.20 -8.77
N VAL A 74 -0.12 -1.43 -9.79
CA VAL A 74 0.41 -0.10 -10.03
C VAL A 74 -0.78 0.82 -10.31
N ALA A 75 -0.82 1.96 -9.65
CA ALA A 75 -1.83 2.99 -9.82
C ALA A 75 -1.19 4.37 -9.89
#